data_AF-A0A6L4ZI81-F1
#
_entry.id   AF-A0A6L4ZI81-F1
#
_cell.length_a   1.000
_cell.length_b   1.000
_cell.length_c   1.000
_cell.angle_alpha   90.00
_cell.angle_beta   90.00
_cell.angle_gamma   90.00
#
_symmetry.space_group_name_H-M   'P 1'
#
loop_
_entity.id
_entity.type
_entity.pdbx_description
1 polymer ?
#
loop_
_entity_poly.entity_id
_entity_poly.type
_entity_poly.pdbx_seq_one_letter_code
_entity_poly.pdbx_strand_id
1 'polypeptide(L)'
;MKCSHSLFRLFASFFLILWLSNFALGQSEIIHSDAYQYLEFLREEQAELDFQLKHKEITHLFYKLASTRLSILRELIINYGRDSQINRMPEYHVVITQELETLIPNGRNKLKVAKPNQIIDERWRFIKTIVKGQTFYLLERLNDIP
;
A
#
# COMPACT_ATOMS: atom_id res chain seq x y z
N MET A 1 -26.89 11.72 -34.30
CA MET A 1 -25.94 12.51 -33.48
C MET A 1 -25.99 12.01 -32.05
N LYS A 2 -24.95 11.30 -31.61
CA LYS A 2 -24.80 10.77 -30.25
C LYS A 2 -23.87 11.71 -29.49
N CYS A 3 -24.32 12.27 -28.37
CA CYS A 3 -23.41 12.81 -27.38
C CYS A 3 -24.05 12.80 -25.99
N SER A 4 -23.20 12.60 -24.99
CA SER A 4 -23.38 12.94 -23.58
C SER A 4 -24.11 11.94 -22.67
N HIS A 5 -23.44 10.81 -22.36
CA HIS A 5 -23.52 10.18 -21.03
C HIS A 5 -22.18 9.56 -20.56
N SER A 6 -21.04 10.03 -21.09
CA SER A 6 -19.72 9.42 -20.86
C SER A 6 -18.75 10.29 -20.04
N LEU A 7 -19.26 11.11 -19.12
CA LEU A 7 -18.41 12.01 -18.32
C LEU A 7 -18.64 11.91 -16.81
N PHE A 8 -19.60 11.10 -16.34
CA PHE A 8 -19.91 11.00 -14.90
C PHE A 8 -19.40 9.74 -14.21
N ARG A 9 -18.70 8.84 -14.91
CA ARG A 9 -18.12 7.60 -14.33
C ARG A 9 -16.61 7.62 -14.12
N LEU A 10 -15.92 8.69 -14.52
CA LEU A 10 -14.45 8.78 -14.44
C LEU A 10 -13.90 9.18 -13.06
N PHE A 11 -14.74 9.58 -12.11
CA PHE A 11 -14.27 10.03 -10.79
C PHE A 11 -14.38 8.97 -9.67
N ALA A 12 -15.07 7.86 -9.90
CA ALA A 12 -15.21 6.81 -8.87
C ALA A 12 -13.96 5.92 -8.71
N SER A 13 -13.12 5.77 -9.74
CA SER A 13 -11.94 4.90 -9.69
C SER A 13 -10.68 5.55 -9.10
N PHE A 14 -10.67 6.86 -8.83
CA PHE A 14 -9.51 7.52 -8.19
C PHE A 14 -9.51 7.36 -6.67
N PHE A 15 -10.65 6.99 -6.08
CA PHE A 15 -10.86 7.04 -4.63
C PHE A 15 -10.54 5.73 -3.89
N LEU A 16 -10.39 4.60 -4.59
CA LEU A 16 -10.27 3.30 -3.94
C LEU A 16 -8.86 3.00 -3.38
N ILE A 17 -7.82 3.70 -3.87
CA ILE A 17 -6.45 3.53 -3.35
C ILE A 17 -6.11 4.52 -2.22
N LEU A 18 -6.90 5.60 -2.05
CA LEU A 18 -6.72 6.58 -0.96
C LEU A 18 -7.54 6.26 0.30
N TRP A 19 -8.39 5.23 0.29
CA TRP A 19 -9.26 4.84 1.42
C TRP A 19 -8.83 3.59 2.20
N LEU A 20 -7.64 3.04 1.92
CA LEU A 20 -7.16 1.81 2.55
C LEU A 20 -6.63 2.00 4.00
N SER A 21 -6.70 3.20 4.58
CA SER A 21 -6.24 3.48 5.94
C SER A 21 -7.26 3.20 7.06
N ASN A 22 -8.36 2.49 6.77
CA ASN A 22 -9.44 2.22 7.74
C ASN A 22 -9.83 0.73 7.83
N PHE A 23 -8.92 -0.22 7.57
CA PHE A 23 -9.16 -1.61 7.98
C PHE A 23 -8.85 -1.78 9.46
N ALA A 24 -9.83 -1.44 10.30
CA ALA A 24 -9.94 -1.99 11.64
C ALA A 24 -10.38 -3.45 11.51
N LEU A 25 -9.41 -4.38 11.44
CA LEU A 25 -9.68 -5.82 11.50
C LEU A 25 -10.18 -6.16 12.91
N GLY A 26 -11.50 -6.28 13.05
CA GLY A 26 -12.17 -6.77 14.25
C GLY A 26 -13.04 -7.99 13.94
N GLN A 27 -12.65 -9.15 14.50
CA GLN A 27 -13.41 -10.40 14.77
C GLN A 27 -14.01 -11.16 13.54
N SER A 28 -14.07 -12.50 13.44
CA SER A 28 -13.82 -13.65 14.33
C SER A 28 -13.75 -14.97 13.52
N GLU A 29 -13.27 -16.05 14.16
CA GLU A 29 -13.64 -17.47 13.92
C GLU A 29 -13.18 -18.19 12.63
N ILE A 30 -11.87 -18.20 12.40
CA ILE A 30 -10.95 -19.34 12.16
C ILE A 30 -9.59 -18.66 12.40
N ILE A 31 -8.77 -19.11 13.36
CA ILE A 31 -7.56 -18.37 13.77
C ILE A 31 -6.46 -18.55 12.70
N HIS A 32 -6.65 -17.91 11.55
CA HIS A 32 -5.57 -17.59 10.65
C HIS A 32 -4.87 -16.35 11.20
N SER A 33 -3.54 -16.38 11.27
CA SER A 33 -2.75 -15.23 11.71
C SER A 33 -3.11 -13.99 10.90
N ASP A 34 -3.03 -12.80 11.51
CA ASP A 34 -3.28 -11.53 10.81
C ASP A 34 -2.49 -11.43 9.51
N ALA A 35 -1.28 -11.98 9.49
CA ALA A 35 -0.44 -12.07 8.30
C ALA A 35 -1.09 -12.91 7.17
N TYR A 36 -1.73 -14.04 7.48
CA TYR A 36 -2.44 -14.84 6.49
C TYR A 36 -3.64 -14.07 5.91
N GLN A 37 -4.46 -13.47 6.76
CA GLN A 37 -5.62 -12.68 6.32
C GLN A 37 -5.18 -11.52 5.41
N TYR A 38 -4.09 -10.84 5.79
CA TYR A 38 -3.50 -9.79 4.98
C TYR A 38 -2.99 -10.31 3.61
N LEU A 39 -2.36 -11.49 3.58
CA LEU A 39 -1.88 -12.09 2.33
C LEU A 39 -3.04 -12.49 1.40
N GLU A 40 -4.14 -12.99 1.95
CA GLU A 40 -5.35 -13.29 1.18
C GLU A 40 -5.98 -12.00 0.62
N PHE A 41 -6.08 -10.94 1.43
CA PHE A 41 -6.48 -9.62 0.93
C PHE A 41 -5.60 -9.15 -0.24
N LEU A 42 -4.26 -9.22 -0.10
CA LEU A 42 -3.35 -8.85 -1.19
C LEU A 42 -3.50 -9.74 -2.44
N ARG A 43 -3.98 -10.98 -2.30
CA ARG A 43 -4.28 -11.88 -3.42
C ARG A 43 -5.54 -11.43 -4.14
N GLU A 44 -6.58 -11.08 -3.40
CA GLU A 44 -7.84 -10.55 -3.93
C GLU A 44 -7.63 -9.23 -4.69
N GLU A 45 -6.88 -8.30 -4.10
CA GLU A 45 -6.53 -7.02 -4.76
C GLU A 45 -5.78 -7.23 -6.08
N GLN A 46 -4.88 -8.22 -6.14
CA GLN A 46 -4.18 -8.54 -7.39
C GLN A 46 -5.14 -9.12 -8.43
N ALA A 47 -6.07 -9.98 -8.03
CA ALA A 47 -7.07 -10.56 -8.94
C ALA A 47 -8.01 -9.47 -9.51
N GLU A 48 -8.37 -8.48 -8.69
CA GLU A 48 -9.14 -7.32 -9.13
C GLU A 48 -8.37 -6.46 -10.13
N LEU A 49 -7.08 -6.19 -9.90
CA LEU A 49 -6.23 -5.50 -10.87
C LEU A 49 -6.14 -6.26 -12.21
N ASP A 50 -5.99 -7.58 -12.16
CA ASP A 50 -5.95 -8.44 -13.35
C ASP A 50 -7.28 -8.36 -14.12
N PHE A 51 -8.40 -8.38 -13.39
CA PHE A 51 -9.74 -8.22 -13.96
C PHE A 51 -9.89 -6.85 -14.63
N GLN A 52 -9.56 -5.76 -13.95
CA GLN A 52 -9.68 -4.40 -14.49
C GLN A 52 -8.79 -4.18 -15.72
N LEU A 53 -7.56 -4.73 -15.72
CA LEU A 53 -6.68 -4.66 -16.89
C LEU A 53 -7.29 -5.42 -18.08
N LYS A 54 -7.80 -6.64 -17.85
CA LYS A 54 -8.45 -7.46 -18.88
C LYS A 54 -9.66 -6.76 -19.50
N HIS A 55 -10.43 -6.02 -18.70
CA HIS A 55 -11.60 -5.25 -19.14
C HIS A 55 -11.25 -3.84 -19.63
N LYS A 56 -9.95 -3.48 -19.69
CA LYS A 56 -9.44 -2.18 -20.14
C LYS A 56 -9.98 -0.99 -19.32
N GLU A 57 -10.28 -1.23 -18.05
CA GLU A 57 -10.73 -0.21 -17.10
C GLU A 57 -9.56 0.60 -16.53
N ILE A 58 -8.37 -0.01 -16.52
CA ILE A 58 -7.12 0.63 -16.11
C ILE A 58 -6.06 0.55 -17.21
N THR A 59 -5.10 1.47 -17.15
CA THR A 59 -3.97 1.47 -18.07
C THR A 59 -2.92 0.43 -17.66
N HIS A 60 -2.14 -0.06 -18.62
CA HIS A 60 -1.03 -0.97 -18.34
C HIS A 60 0.04 -0.34 -17.42
N LEU A 61 0.24 0.97 -17.50
CA LEU A 61 1.17 1.69 -16.62
C LEU A 61 0.69 1.66 -15.18
N PHE A 62 -0.59 1.95 -14.95
CA PHE A 62 -1.20 1.90 -13.63
C PHE A 62 -1.16 0.48 -13.07
N TYR A 63 -1.54 -0.52 -13.86
CA TYR A 63 -1.47 -1.92 -13.47
C TYR A 63 -0.07 -2.32 -13.00
N LYS A 64 0.97 -1.95 -13.78
CA LYS A 64 2.36 -2.26 -13.43
C LYS A 64 2.77 -1.62 -12.10
N LEU A 65 2.39 -0.36 -11.86
CA LEU A 65 2.65 0.34 -10.61
C LEU A 65 1.98 -0.37 -9.43
N ALA A 66 0.67 -0.59 -9.53
CA ALA A 66 -0.14 -1.17 -8.46
C ALA A 66 0.28 -2.62 -8.16
N SER A 67 0.50 -3.45 -9.18
CA SER A 67 0.97 -4.83 -9.00
C SER A 67 2.38 -4.88 -8.38
N THR A 68 3.27 -3.96 -8.75
CA THR A 68 4.59 -3.85 -8.11
C THR A 68 4.46 -3.50 -6.63
N ARG A 69 3.55 -2.58 -6.28
CA ARG A 69 3.25 -2.22 -4.89
C ARG A 69 2.72 -3.41 -4.09
N LEU A 70 1.74 -4.14 -4.61
CA LEU A 70 1.19 -5.34 -3.96
C LEU A 70 2.26 -6.42 -3.76
N SER A 71 3.13 -6.62 -4.76
CA SER A 71 4.27 -7.55 -4.65
C SER A 71 5.23 -7.16 -3.53
N ILE A 72 5.56 -5.86 -3.39
CA ILE A 72 6.42 -5.39 -2.31
C ILE A 72 5.75 -5.57 -0.93
N LEU A 73 4.47 -5.24 -0.80
CA LEU A 73 3.70 -5.45 0.44
C LEU A 73 3.68 -6.93 0.83
N ARG A 74 3.45 -7.82 -0.13
CA ARG A 74 3.46 -9.27 0.09
C ARG A 74 4.81 -9.74 0.63
N GLU A 75 5.92 -9.30 0.04
CA GLU A 75 7.27 -9.63 0.51
C GLU A 75 7.49 -9.12 1.96
N LEU A 76 7.03 -7.91 2.28
CA LEU A 76 7.15 -7.36 3.64
C LEU A 76 6.38 -8.20 4.66
N ILE A 77 5.14 -8.58 4.35
CA ILE A 77 4.28 -9.36 5.24
C ILE A 77 4.87 -10.74 5.49
N ILE A 78 5.37 -11.40 4.44
CA ILE A 78 6.01 -12.72 4.56
C ILE A 78 7.24 -12.65 5.47
N ASN A 79 8.07 -11.62 5.31
CA ASN A 79 9.26 -11.46 6.15
C ASN A 79 8.85 -11.16 7.60
N TYR A 80 7.88 -10.28 7.82
CA TYR A 80 7.37 -9.98 9.16
C TYR A 80 6.84 -11.23 9.87
N GLY A 81 6.04 -12.06 9.19
CA GLY A 81 5.46 -13.28 9.75
C GLY A 81 6.49 -14.38 10.05
N ARG A 82 7.68 -14.33 9.45
CA ARG A 82 8.80 -15.22 9.80
C ARG A 82 9.54 -14.77 11.06
N ASP A 83 9.68 -13.46 11.22
CA ASP A 83 10.52 -12.86 12.26
C ASP A 83 9.75 -12.60 13.57
N SER A 84 8.42 -12.55 13.53
CA SER A 84 7.61 -12.01 14.63
C SER A 84 6.81 -13.09 15.37
N GLN A 85 7.06 -13.22 16.68
CA GLN A 85 6.14 -13.81 17.67
C GLN A 85 5.03 -12.83 18.10
N ILE A 86 4.90 -11.68 17.41
CA ILE A 86 4.10 -10.54 17.84
C ILE A 86 2.68 -10.66 17.26
N ASN A 87 1.70 -10.43 18.14
CA ASN A 87 0.28 -10.69 17.94
C ASN A 87 -0.47 -9.61 17.13
N ARG A 88 0.24 -8.70 16.44
CA ARG A 88 -0.37 -7.61 15.67
C ARG A 88 0.42 -7.31 14.41
N MET A 89 -0.30 -7.10 13.32
CA MET A 89 0.27 -6.73 12.03
C MET A 89 0.65 -5.24 11.96
N PRO A 90 1.87 -4.88 11.51
CA PRO A 90 2.24 -3.48 11.26
C PRO A 90 1.47 -2.91 10.08
N GLU A 91 1.13 -1.62 10.17
CA GLU A 91 0.49 -0.89 9.08
C GLU A 91 1.56 -0.39 8.10
N TYR A 92 1.89 -1.22 7.12
CA TYR A 92 2.88 -0.87 6.08
C TYR A 92 2.27 -0.04 4.96
N HIS A 93 3.02 0.98 4.55
CA HIS A 93 2.73 1.85 3.42
C HIS A 93 3.85 1.76 2.40
N VAL A 94 3.50 1.50 1.14
CA VAL A 94 4.44 1.41 0.02
C VAL A 94 4.10 2.49 -0.99
N VAL A 95 4.82 3.60 -0.90
CA VAL A 95 4.48 4.83 -1.63
C VAL A 95 5.54 5.18 -2.65
N ILE A 96 5.12 5.75 -3.78
CA ILE A 96 6.07 6.36 -4.72
C ILE A 96 6.43 7.78 -4.29
N THR A 97 7.40 8.36 -4.99
CA THR A 97 7.93 9.69 -4.65
C THR A 97 6.85 10.77 -4.60
N GLN A 98 5.88 10.76 -5.52
CA GLN A 98 4.80 11.76 -5.56
C GLN A 98 3.86 11.62 -4.35
N GLU A 99 3.54 10.39 -3.95
CA GLU A 99 2.68 10.09 -2.81
C GLU A 99 3.39 10.39 -1.48
N LEU A 100 4.72 10.16 -1.44
CA LEU A 100 5.54 10.45 -0.26
C LEU A 100 5.46 11.93 0.14
N GLU A 101 5.54 12.85 -0.82
CA GLU A 101 5.49 14.30 -0.51
C GLU A 101 4.14 14.73 0.06
N THR A 102 3.06 14.03 -0.31
CA THR A 102 1.72 14.23 0.26
C THR A 102 1.63 13.66 1.68
N LEU A 103 2.28 12.53 1.92
CA LEU A 103 2.21 11.80 3.20
C LEU A 103 3.11 12.41 4.28
N ILE A 104 4.30 12.86 3.87
CA ILE A 104 5.36 13.41 4.71
C ILE A 104 5.80 14.72 4.05
N PRO A 105 5.53 15.89 4.66
CA PRO A 105 5.97 17.15 4.11
C PRO A 105 7.50 17.16 3.90
N ASN A 106 7.93 17.46 2.68
CA ASN A 106 9.34 17.42 2.26
C ASN A 106 9.97 16.02 2.43
N GLY A 107 9.15 14.97 2.29
CA GLY A 107 9.47 13.59 2.64
C GLY A 107 10.66 13.02 1.89
N ARG A 108 10.86 13.40 0.62
CA ARG A 108 12.02 12.93 -0.15
C ARG A 108 13.34 13.37 0.45
N ASN A 109 13.43 14.62 0.92
CA ASN A 109 14.64 15.12 1.55
C ASN A 109 14.86 14.48 2.92
N LYS A 110 13.79 14.28 3.69
CA LYS A 110 13.85 13.59 4.98
C LYS A 110 14.31 12.14 4.83
N LEU A 111 13.76 11.40 3.86
CA LEU A 111 14.09 9.99 3.65
C LEU A 111 15.43 9.77 2.94
N LYS A 112 15.93 10.74 2.16
CA LYS A 112 17.24 10.63 1.48
C LYS A 112 18.39 10.36 2.45
N VAL A 113 18.30 10.90 3.67
CA VAL A 113 19.33 10.76 4.71
C VAL A 113 18.87 9.84 5.85
N ALA A 114 17.64 9.31 5.78
CA ALA A 114 17.10 8.48 6.84
C ALA A 114 17.76 7.10 6.86
N LYS A 115 18.07 6.62 8.06
CA LYS A 115 18.52 5.23 8.26
C LYS A 115 17.29 4.31 8.40
N PRO A 116 17.37 3.04 8.00
CA PRO A 116 16.34 2.05 8.32
C PRO A 116 15.98 2.09 9.82
N ASN A 117 14.69 1.93 10.11
CA ASN A 117 14.04 2.04 11.42
C ASN A 117 14.03 3.44 12.05
N GLN A 118 14.52 4.48 11.37
CA GLN A 118 14.41 5.85 11.85
C GLN A 118 12.95 6.32 11.85
N ILE A 119 12.53 6.97 12.93
CA ILE A 119 11.22 7.61 13.04
C ILE A 119 11.27 8.99 12.40
N ILE A 120 10.28 9.27 11.56
CA ILE A 120 10.08 10.50 10.79
C ILE A 120 8.73 11.09 11.19
N ASP A 121 8.73 12.37 11.54
CA ASP A 121 7.55 13.14 11.93
C ASP A 121 6.68 12.45 13.00
N GLU A 122 7.32 11.71 13.92
CA GLU A 122 6.69 10.99 15.05
C GLU A 122 5.61 9.96 14.66
N ARG A 123 5.41 9.72 13.36
CA ARG A 123 4.29 8.90 12.85
C ARG A 123 4.73 7.81 11.92
N TRP A 124 5.94 7.92 11.36
CA TRP A 124 6.40 7.04 10.30
C TRP A 124 7.74 6.44 10.68
N ARG A 125 7.82 5.11 10.73
CA ARG A 125 9.12 4.42 10.76
C ARG A 125 9.54 4.13 9.33
N PHE A 126 10.71 4.63 8.94
CA PHE A 126 11.28 4.34 7.63
C PHE A 126 11.84 2.92 7.60
N ILE A 127 11.34 2.06 6.71
CA ILE A 127 11.79 0.68 6.59
C ILE A 127 12.96 0.59 5.62
N LYS A 128 12.72 0.95 4.35
CA LYS A 128 13.73 0.96 3.28
C LYS A 128 13.21 1.63 2.01
N THR A 129 14.10 1.83 1.05
CA THR A 129 13.77 2.22 -0.33
C THR A 129 13.99 1.04 -1.27
N ILE A 130 13.08 0.83 -2.22
CA ILE A 130 13.19 -0.18 -3.28
C ILE A 130 13.09 0.51 -4.64
N VAL A 131 13.93 0.11 -5.59
CA VAL A 131 13.86 0.55 -6.98
C VAL A 131 13.37 -0.63 -7.86
N LYS A 132 12.15 -0.54 -8.37
CA LYS A 132 11.54 -1.51 -9.31
C LYS A 132 10.89 -0.75 -10.47
N GLY A 133 11.70 -0.15 -11.34
CA GLY A 133 11.26 0.77 -12.41
C GLY A 133 10.83 2.15 -11.93
N GLN A 134 10.35 2.26 -10.68
CA GLN A 134 10.19 3.50 -9.93
C GLN A 134 10.79 3.33 -8.53
N THR A 135 10.98 4.46 -7.83
CA THR A 135 11.42 4.46 -6.43
C THR A 135 10.20 4.35 -5.52
N PHE A 136 10.19 3.30 -4.70
CA PHE A 136 9.21 3.04 -3.66
C PHE A 136 9.85 3.23 -2.29
N TYR A 137 9.14 3.94 -1.41
CA TYR A 137 9.51 4.12 -0.02
C TYR A 137 8.58 3.27 0.84
N LEU A 138 9.17 2.45 1.69
CA LEU A 138 8.46 1.55 2.58
C LEU A 138 8.47 2.19 3.95
N LEU A 139 7.28 2.42 4.48
CA LEU A 139 7.03 3.08 5.74
C LEU A 139 6.14 2.18 6.59
N GLU A 140 6.34 2.20 7.89
CA GLU A 140 5.37 1.67 8.86
C GLU A 140 4.74 2.85 9.58
N ARG A 141 3.41 2.87 9.65
CA ARG A 141 2.70 3.85 10.46
C ARG A 141 2.76 3.43 11.93
N LEU A 142 3.23 4.35 12.76
CA LEU A 142 3.23 4.19 14.21
C LEU A 142 1.85 4.60 14.73
N ASN A 143 1.02 3.59 14.99
CA ASN A 143 -0.23 3.78 15.73
C ASN A 143 0.14 3.68 17.21
N ASP A 144 0.06 4.81 17.91
CA ASP A 144 0.40 5.03 19.33
C ASP A 144 1.92 5.10 19.63
N ILE A 145 2.48 6.31 19.55
CA ILE A 145 3.53 6.71 20.48
C ILE A 145 2.79 7.36 21.66
N PRO A 146 2.90 6.83 22.90
CA PRO A 146 2.28 7.46 24.08
C PRO A 146 2.81 8.87 24.32
#